data_AF-A0A955L4Z7-F1
#
_entry.id   AF-A0A955L4Z7-F1
#
_cell.length_a   1.000
_cell.length_b   1.000
_cell.length_c   1.000
_cell.angle_alpha   90.00
_cell.angle_beta   90.00
_cell.angle_gamma   90.00
#
_symmetry.space_group_name_H-M   'P 1'
#
loop_
_entity.id
_entity.type
_entity.pdbx_description
1 polymer ?
#
loop_
_entity_poly.entity_id
_entity_poly.type
_entity_poly.pdbx_seq_one_letter_code
_entity_poly.pdbx_strand_id
1 'polypeptide(L)'
;MMIKPDGIKRGLVGEIFMRLERVGLKLVASRMIQATEEQARGNYPGTAEWLVGMGEKTYTNYDHDDKAILKDLGTTDKLEIGKKIYDALVDYLTESPVILMVWEGNHAVRVVEKICGKTDPTLADIGSIRGDFGFDTAQLAVKSGRVVFKTLVHRSDSAEEAEREIKHWFGDKYKYLGEYSRVDYIGSF
;
A
#
# COMPACT_ATOMS: atom_id res chain seq x y z
N MET A 1 3.76 -5.81 -4.15
CA MET A 1 3.91 -4.34 -3.98
C MET A 1 3.05 -3.63 -5.03
N MET A 2 2.54 -2.45 -4.72
CA MET A 2 1.76 -1.64 -5.64
C MET A 2 2.17 -0.17 -5.54
N ILE A 3 2.32 0.50 -6.68
CA ILE A 3 2.36 1.97 -6.75
C ILE A 3 0.92 2.44 -6.86
N LYS A 4 0.49 3.22 -5.86
CA LYS A 4 -0.87 3.77 -5.76
C LYS A 4 -1.04 4.96 -6.72
N PRO A 5 -2.29 5.42 -6.93
CA PRO A 5 -2.59 6.45 -7.93
C PRO A 5 -1.81 7.77 -7.79
N ASP A 6 -1.53 8.21 -6.56
CA ASP A 6 -0.73 9.39 -6.27
C ASP A 6 0.75 9.23 -6.67
N GLY A 7 1.33 8.04 -6.47
CA GLY A 7 2.69 7.76 -6.93
C GLY A 7 2.82 7.83 -8.45
N ILE A 8 1.79 7.37 -9.17
CA ILE A 8 1.73 7.43 -10.63
C ILE A 8 1.49 8.85 -11.13
N LYS A 9 0.50 9.56 -10.57
CA LYS A 9 0.20 10.96 -10.93
C LYS A 9 1.38 11.91 -10.72
N ARG A 10 2.27 11.57 -9.78
CA ARG A 10 3.49 12.32 -9.49
C ARG A 10 4.70 11.89 -10.33
N GLY A 11 4.56 10.91 -11.21
CA GLY A 11 5.66 10.43 -12.05
C GLY A 11 6.75 9.67 -11.29
N LEU A 12 6.45 9.06 -10.14
CA LEU A 12 7.44 8.39 -9.29
C LEU A 12 7.71 6.93 -9.68
N VAL A 13 7.16 6.47 -10.82
CA VAL A 13 7.24 5.06 -11.24
C VAL A 13 8.69 4.59 -11.37
N GLY A 14 9.50 5.28 -12.18
CA GLY A 14 10.90 4.89 -12.39
C GLY A 14 11.74 4.93 -11.12
N GLU A 15 11.51 5.93 -10.27
CA GLU A 15 12.21 6.07 -8.99
C GLU A 15 11.93 4.90 -8.04
N ILE A 16 10.67 4.47 -7.94
CA ILE A 16 10.27 3.35 -7.09
C ILE A 16 10.85 2.02 -7.61
N PHE A 17 10.80 1.78 -8.92
CA PHE A 17 11.43 0.58 -9.52
C PHE A 17 12.92 0.56 -9.24
N MET A 18 13.60 1.68 -9.52
CA MET A 18 15.05 1.81 -9.35
C MET A 18 15.50 1.50 -7.91
N ARG A 19 14.74 1.91 -6.89
CA ARG A 19 15.06 1.61 -5.47
C ARG A 19 15.10 0.12 -5.19
N LEU A 20 14.18 -0.65 -5.77
CA LEU A 20 14.05 -2.09 -5.59
C LEU A 20 15.09 -2.84 -6.42
N GLU A 21 15.32 -2.42 -7.65
CA GLU A 21 16.32 -3.03 -8.53
C GLU A 21 17.75 -2.83 -8.02
N ARG A 22 18.06 -1.65 -7.47
CA ARG A 22 19.40 -1.30 -6.95
C ARG A 22 19.83 -2.11 -5.74
N VAL A 23 18.89 -2.58 -4.92
CA VAL A 23 19.21 -3.47 -3.79
C VAL A 23 19.36 -4.93 -4.21
N GLY A 24 19.13 -5.25 -5.50
CA GLY A 24 19.27 -6.59 -6.05
C GLY A 24 17.97 -7.42 -6.10
N LEU A 25 16.80 -6.83 -5.82
CA LEU A 25 15.54 -7.56 -6.00
C LEU A 25 15.26 -7.81 -7.49
N LYS A 26 14.69 -8.98 -7.79
CA LYS A 26 14.30 -9.40 -9.13
C LYS A 26 12.82 -9.12 -9.36
N LEU A 27 12.48 -8.39 -10.42
CA LEU A 27 11.10 -8.15 -10.82
C LEU A 27 10.54 -9.38 -11.55
N VAL A 28 9.60 -10.09 -10.97
CA VAL A 28 9.04 -11.32 -11.58
C VAL A 28 7.65 -11.13 -12.17
N ALA A 29 6.97 -10.03 -11.85
CA ALA A 29 5.75 -9.66 -12.57
C ALA A 29 5.49 -8.16 -12.41
N SER A 30 4.97 -7.51 -13.44
CA SER A 30 4.40 -6.19 -13.32
C SER A 30 3.26 -5.97 -14.31
N ARG A 31 2.27 -5.16 -13.91
CA ARG A 31 1.24 -4.67 -14.81
C ARG A 31 0.67 -3.35 -14.30
N MET A 32 0.30 -2.48 -15.23
CA MET A 32 -0.46 -1.27 -14.94
C MET A 32 -1.93 -1.53 -15.28
N ILE A 33 -2.84 -1.25 -14.35
CA ILE A 33 -4.28 -1.46 -14.55
C ILE A 33 -5.07 -0.29 -13.98
N GLN A 34 -6.26 -0.06 -14.53
CA GLN A 34 -7.33 0.63 -13.81
C GLN A 34 -8.03 -0.41 -12.93
N ALA A 35 -7.89 -0.33 -11.61
CA ALA A 35 -8.52 -1.29 -10.70
C ALA A 35 -10.04 -1.11 -10.73
N THR A 36 -10.77 -2.22 -10.75
CA THR A 36 -12.22 -2.23 -10.50
C THR A 36 -12.48 -2.14 -8.99
N GLU A 37 -13.70 -1.76 -8.60
CA GLU A 37 -14.11 -1.73 -7.20
C GLU A 37 -13.96 -3.12 -6.54
N GLU A 38 -14.37 -4.18 -7.23
CA GLU A 38 -14.23 -5.57 -6.76
C GLU A 38 -12.77 -5.94 -6.49
N GLN A 39 -11.87 -5.60 -7.43
CA GLN A 39 -10.44 -5.84 -7.25
C GLN A 39 -9.84 -5.01 -6.11
N ALA A 40 -10.25 -3.75 -5.97
CA ALA A 40 -9.77 -2.89 -4.89
C ALA A 40 -10.27 -3.37 -3.52
N ARG A 41 -11.51 -3.84 -3.42
CA ARG A 41 -12.05 -4.47 -2.21
C ARG A 41 -11.29 -5.73 -1.84
N GLY A 42 -11.10 -6.65 -2.80
CA GLY A 42 -10.37 -7.90 -2.57
C GLY A 42 -8.89 -7.74 -2.20
N ASN A 43 -8.32 -6.53 -2.30
CA ASN A 43 -6.97 -6.23 -1.80
C ASN A 43 -6.88 -6.30 -0.27
N TYR A 44 -7.97 -6.01 0.43
CA TYR A 44 -8.01 -5.93 1.89
C TYR A 44 -8.82 -7.09 2.47
N PRO A 45 -8.51 -7.57 3.70
CA PRO A 45 -9.25 -8.67 4.30
C PRO A 45 -10.77 -8.43 4.40
N GLY A 46 -11.19 -7.19 4.68
CA GLY A 46 -12.60 -6.81 4.77
C GLY A 46 -13.39 -7.49 5.90
N THR A 47 -12.73 -8.24 6.78
CA THR A 47 -13.38 -8.91 7.92
C THR A 47 -13.82 -7.88 8.97
N ALA A 48 -14.85 -8.21 9.76
CA ALA A 48 -15.33 -7.33 10.82
C ALA A 48 -14.21 -6.96 11.82
N GLU A 49 -13.36 -7.92 12.17
CA GLU A 49 -12.18 -7.70 13.02
C GLU A 49 -11.20 -6.69 12.42
N TRP A 50 -10.89 -6.85 11.13
CA TRP A 50 -10.00 -5.92 10.43
C TRP A 50 -10.60 -4.51 10.35
N LEU A 51 -11.91 -4.40 10.08
CA LEU A 51 -12.62 -3.13 10.04
C LEU A 51 -12.61 -2.42 11.40
N VAL A 52 -12.89 -3.13 12.49
CA VAL A 52 -12.79 -2.57 13.84
C VAL A 52 -11.36 -2.09 14.13
N GLY A 53 -10.34 -2.88 13.75
CA GLY A 53 -8.94 -2.48 13.91
C GLY A 53 -8.57 -1.22 13.12
N MET A 54 -9.12 -1.03 11.91
CA MET A 54 -8.99 0.21 11.14
C MET A 54 -9.68 1.39 11.82
N GLY A 55 -10.87 1.14 12.40
CA GLY A 55 -11.58 2.11 13.23
C GLY A 55 -10.75 2.59 14.41
N GLU A 56 -10.14 1.67 15.15
CA GLU A 56 -9.29 1.99 16.29
C GLU A 56 -8.06 2.80 15.89
N LYS A 57 -7.35 2.40 14.83
CA LYS A 57 -6.21 3.17 14.31
C LYS A 57 -6.61 4.58 13.91
N THR A 58 -7.75 4.72 13.25
CA THR A 58 -8.28 6.03 12.86
C THR A 58 -8.59 6.87 14.08
N TYR A 59 -9.22 6.28 15.09
CA TYR A 59 -9.52 6.97 16.34
C TYR A 59 -8.26 7.45 17.07
N THR A 60 -7.20 6.64 17.10
CA THR A 60 -5.88 7.07 17.61
C THR A 60 -5.28 8.20 16.77
N ASN A 61 -5.43 8.20 15.45
CA ASN A 61 -4.95 9.29 14.59
C ASN A 61 -5.66 10.63 14.85
N TYR A 62 -6.89 10.58 15.33
CA TYR A 62 -7.66 11.73 15.81
C TYR A 62 -7.35 12.10 17.27
N ASP A 63 -6.33 11.49 17.88
CA ASP A 63 -5.98 11.67 19.29
C ASP A 63 -7.17 11.44 20.25
N HIS A 64 -8.05 10.51 19.88
CA HIS A 64 -9.26 10.18 20.65
C HIS A 64 -10.24 11.38 20.82
N ASP A 65 -10.18 12.39 19.94
CA ASP A 65 -11.11 13.53 19.94
C ASP A 65 -12.45 13.16 19.28
N ASP A 66 -13.40 12.73 20.10
CA ASP A 66 -14.77 12.40 19.67
C ASP A 66 -15.45 13.53 18.89
N LYS A 67 -15.19 14.80 19.21
CA LYS A 67 -15.85 15.93 18.52
C LYS A 67 -15.32 16.07 17.10
N ALA A 68 -14.01 15.93 16.91
CA ALA A 68 -13.40 15.95 15.60
C ALA A 68 -13.87 14.74 14.75
N ILE A 69 -13.89 13.55 15.34
CA ILE A 69 -14.34 12.32 14.67
C ILE A 69 -15.82 12.41 14.27
N LEU A 70 -16.70 12.86 15.16
CA LEU A 70 -18.12 13.04 14.84
C LEU A 70 -18.33 14.09 13.75
N LYS A 71 -17.55 15.18 13.77
CA LYS A 71 -17.64 16.22 12.74
C LYS A 71 -17.23 15.69 11.36
N ASP A 72 -16.15 14.92 11.29
CA ASP A 72 -15.54 14.55 10.02
C ASP A 72 -16.05 13.21 9.48
N LEU A 73 -16.38 12.26 10.36
CA LEU A 73 -16.85 10.91 10.01
C LEU A 73 -18.33 10.66 10.30
N GLY A 74 -18.95 11.46 11.17
CA GLY A 74 -20.37 11.34 11.53
C GLY A 74 -20.68 10.23 12.55
N THR A 75 -19.67 9.53 13.06
CA THR A 75 -19.84 8.38 13.98
C THR A 75 -18.57 8.15 14.80
N THR A 76 -18.72 7.68 16.04
CA THR A 76 -17.62 7.19 16.89
C THR A 76 -17.56 5.67 16.95
N ASP A 77 -18.53 4.98 16.32
CA ASP A 77 -18.54 3.52 16.25
C ASP A 77 -17.36 3.03 15.40
N LYS A 78 -16.52 2.18 15.99
CA LYS A 78 -15.26 1.74 15.38
C LYS A 78 -15.48 0.91 14.12
N LEU A 79 -16.54 0.11 14.08
CA LEU A 79 -16.87 -0.69 12.92
C LEU A 79 -17.36 0.20 11.78
N GLU A 80 -18.21 1.20 12.05
CA GLU A 80 -18.67 2.17 11.06
C GLU A 80 -17.53 3.04 10.53
N ILE A 81 -16.63 3.51 11.40
CA ILE A 81 -15.40 4.19 11.00
C ILE A 81 -14.59 3.28 10.06
N GLY A 82 -14.36 2.03 10.47
CA GLY A 82 -13.65 1.03 9.66
C GLY A 82 -14.22 0.86 8.26
N LYS A 83 -15.56 0.77 8.15
CA LYS A 83 -16.27 0.68 6.85
C LYS A 83 -16.04 1.92 5.99
N LYS A 84 -16.16 3.13 6.56
CA LYS A 84 -15.90 4.39 5.83
C LYS A 84 -14.46 4.48 5.31
N ILE A 85 -13.50 4.05 6.14
CA ILE A 85 -12.08 4.02 5.73
C ILE A 85 -11.85 2.97 4.64
N TYR A 86 -12.52 1.82 4.74
CA TYR A 86 -12.42 0.79 3.71
C TYR A 86 -12.96 1.27 2.36
N ASP A 87 -14.12 1.93 2.34
CA ASP A 87 -14.67 2.54 1.12
C ASP A 87 -13.73 3.62 0.57
N ALA A 88 -13.18 4.48 1.42
CA ALA A 88 -12.21 5.49 0.98
C ALA A 88 -10.89 4.90 0.44
N LEU A 89 -10.45 3.74 0.95
CA LEU A 89 -9.31 3.02 0.39
C LEU A 89 -9.63 2.46 -1.00
N VAL A 90 -10.84 1.96 -1.19
CA VAL A 90 -11.34 1.47 -2.49
C VAL A 90 -11.41 2.61 -3.49
N ASP A 91 -12.00 3.76 -3.12
CA ASP A 91 -12.02 4.97 -3.94
C ASP A 91 -10.60 5.42 -4.32
N TYR A 92 -9.68 5.40 -3.35
CA TYR A 92 -8.30 5.77 -3.58
C TYR A 92 -7.56 4.80 -4.52
N LEU A 93 -7.85 3.50 -4.52
CA LEU A 93 -7.24 2.56 -5.47
C LEU A 93 -7.89 2.61 -6.86
N THR A 94 -9.13 3.09 -6.95
CA THR A 94 -9.90 3.17 -8.20
C THR A 94 -9.88 4.57 -8.84
N GLU A 95 -9.35 5.61 -8.17
CA GLU A 95 -9.35 6.98 -8.70
C GLU A 95 -8.53 7.16 -9.99
N SER A 96 -7.50 6.32 -10.22
CA SER A 96 -6.63 6.32 -11.40
C SER A 96 -5.85 5.00 -11.46
N PRO A 97 -5.04 4.75 -12.51
CA PRO A 97 -4.33 3.49 -12.61
C PRO A 97 -3.39 3.23 -11.43
N VAL A 98 -3.16 1.95 -11.17
CA VAL A 98 -2.16 1.43 -10.24
C VAL A 98 -1.14 0.57 -10.99
N ILE A 99 0.08 0.48 -10.46
CA ILE A 99 1.10 -0.45 -10.97
C ILE A 99 1.33 -1.51 -9.93
N LEU A 100 1.01 -2.74 -10.29
CA LEU A 100 1.22 -3.94 -9.49
C LEU A 100 2.59 -4.52 -9.83
N MET A 101 3.31 -4.98 -8.82
CA MET A 101 4.64 -5.58 -8.97
C MET A 101 4.84 -6.74 -8.00
N VAL A 102 5.51 -7.78 -8.48
CA VAL A 102 5.99 -8.90 -7.67
C VAL A 102 7.52 -8.90 -7.71
N TRP A 103 8.13 -8.87 -6.52
CA TRP A 103 9.57 -8.83 -6.34
C TRP A 103 10.04 -10.08 -5.61
N GLU A 104 11.04 -10.73 -6.17
CA GLU A 104 11.68 -11.93 -5.63
C GLU A 104 13.09 -11.60 -5.13
N GLY A 105 13.48 -12.20 -4.01
CA GLY A 105 14.82 -12.06 -3.43
C GLY A 105 14.87 -12.53 -1.98
N ASN A 106 16.08 -12.59 -1.42
CA ASN A 106 16.27 -12.98 -0.02
C ASN A 106 15.55 -12.00 0.92
N HIS A 107 14.70 -12.52 1.81
CA HIS A 107 13.87 -11.72 2.72
C HIS A 107 13.06 -10.60 2.02
N ALA A 108 12.57 -10.84 0.79
CA ALA A 108 11.95 -9.81 -0.05
C ALA A 108 10.91 -8.94 0.68
N VAL A 109 9.99 -9.54 1.44
CA VAL A 109 8.96 -8.81 2.21
C VAL A 109 9.59 -7.78 3.16
N ARG A 110 10.60 -8.20 3.95
CA ARG A 110 11.29 -7.34 4.92
C ARG A 110 12.14 -6.26 4.23
N VAL A 111 12.80 -6.61 3.13
CA VAL A 111 13.60 -5.66 2.34
C VAL A 111 12.69 -4.58 1.74
N VAL A 112 11.58 -4.98 1.12
CA VAL A 112 10.58 -4.06 0.55
C VAL A 112 9.96 -3.18 1.64
N GLU A 113 9.63 -3.73 2.80
CA GLU A 113 9.16 -2.97 3.97
C GLU A 113 10.14 -1.85 4.34
N LYS A 114 11.43 -2.18 4.49
CA LYS A 114 12.47 -1.21 4.84
C LYS A 114 12.62 -0.12 3.79
N ILE A 115 12.56 -0.48 2.50
CA ILE A 115 12.66 0.48 1.38
C ILE A 115 11.44 1.39 1.34
N CYS A 116 10.24 0.87 1.62
CA CYS A 116 9.02 1.68 1.63
C CYS A 116 8.99 2.69 2.78
N GLY A 117 9.50 2.31 3.96
CA GLY A 117 9.41 3.12 5.17
C GLY A 117 8.06 3.01 5.87
N LYS A 118 7.95 3.62 7.07
CA LYS A 118 6.72 3.59 7.88
C LYS A 118 5.52 4.17 7.12
N THR A 119 4.31 3.73 7.47
CA THR A 119 3.08 4.15 6.78
C THR A 119 2.88 5.66 6.83
N ASP A 120 3.12 6.28 7.99
CA ASP A 120 3.19 7.74 8.11
C ASP A 120 4.55 8.23 7.55
N PRO A 121 4.54 9.00 6.44
CA PRO A 121 5.74 9.57 5.85
C PRO A 121 6.57 10.43 6.82
N THR A 122 5.94 11.11 7.78
CA THR A 122 6.64 11.97 8.75
C THR A 122 7.44 11.16 9.79
N LEU A 123 7.11 9.88 9.93
CA LEU A 123 7.81 8.93 10.79
C LEU A 123 8.73 7.98 10.01
N ALA A 124 8.75 8.10 8.68
CA ALA A 124 9.57 7.28 7.80
C ALA A 124 11.00 7.84 7.73
N ASP A 125 12.00 6.96 7.76
CA ASP A 125 13.39 7.38 7.73
C ASP A 125 13.76 7.99 6.36
N ILE A 126 14.66 8.97 6.39
CA ILE A 126 15.29 9.55 5.20
C ILE A 126 15.94 8.41 4.39
N GLY A 127 15.75 8.41 3.07
CA GLY A 127 16.19 7.35 2.16
C GLY A 127 15.15 6.26 1.91
N SER A 128 14.02 6.24 2.63
CA SER A 128 12.86 5.41 2.28
C SER A 128 11.97 6.10 1.24
N ILE A 129 11.15 5.34 0.50
CA ILE A 129 10.22 5.90 -0.50
C ILE A 129 9.27 6.91 0.15
N ARG A 130 8.70 6.57 1.31
CA ARG A 130 7.77 7.46 2.01
C ARG A 130 8.48 8.65 2.65
N GLY A 131 9.68 8.46 3.21
CA GLY A 131 10.46 9.56 3.78
C GLY A 131 10.93 10.59 2.75
N ASP A 132 11.34 10.12 1.55
CA ASP A 132 11.88 11.01 0.52
C ASP A 132 10.80 11.69 -0.32
N PHE A 133 9.64 11.05 -0.49
CA PHE A 133 8.61 11.54 -1.41
C PHE A 133 7.27 11.82 -0.75
N GLY A 134 7.03 11.40 0.49
CA GLY A 134 5.76 11.61 1.19
C GLY A 134 5.87 12.73 2.24
N PHE A 135 4.77 13.45 2.42
CA PHE A 135 4.60 14.41 3.53
C PHE A 135 3.15 14.47 4.03
N ASP A 136 2.26 13.61 3.50
CA ASP A 136 0.86 13.56 3.89
C ASP A 136 0.71 12.80 5.21
N THR A 137 -0.26 13.19 6.03
CA THR A 137 -0.53 12.56 7.33
C THR A 137 -2.02 12.31 7.49
N ALA A 138 -2.41 11.48 8.45
CA ALA A 138 -3.82 11.29 8.77
C ALA A 138 -4.51 12.63 9.07
N GLN A 139 -3.87 13.50 9.85
CA GLN A 139 -4.42 14.81 10.20
C GLN A 139 -4.51 15.75 9.01
N LEU A 140 -3.53 15.73 8.08
CA LEU A 140 -3.59 16.55 6.87
C LEU A 140 -4.67 16.05 5.90
N ALA A 141 -4.84 14.73 5.77
CA ALA A 141 -5.93 14.15 5.01
C ALA A 141 -7.27 14.66 5.52
N VAL A 142 -7.51 14.55 6.82
CA VAL A 142 -8.76 14.98 7.46
C VAL A 142 -9.02 16.47 7.24
N LYS A 143 -8.01 17.33 7.50
CA LYS A 143 -8.12 18.78 7.25
C LYS A 143 -8.36 19.15 5.79
N SER A 144 -8.02 18.27 4.86
CA SER A 144 -8.27 18.45 3.42
C SER A 144 -9.54 17.74 2.92
N GLY A 145 -10.38 17.25 3.82
CA GLY A 145 -11.65 16.58 3.49
C GLY A 145 -11.48 15.13 3.02
N ARG A 146 -10.33 14.50 3.28
CA ARG A 146 -10.04 13.10 2.98
C ARG A 146 -9.93 12.31 4.26
N VAL A 147 -10.26 11.02 4.22
CA VAL A 147 -10.11 10.14 5.40
C VAL A 147 -8.93 9.17 5.27
N VAL A 148 -8.38 9.05 4.05
CA VAL A 148 -7.17 8.29 3.74
C VAL A 148 -6.08 9.26 3.27
N PHE A 149 -4.90 9.15 3.86
CA PHE A 149 -3.72 9.90 3.45
C PHE A 149 -2.92 9.13 2.38
N LYS A 150 -2.29 9.90 1.50
CA LYS A 150 -1.64 9.43 0.27
C LYS A 150 -0.20 9.03 0.60
N THR A 151 0.04 7.71 0.52
CA THR A 151 1.28 7.06 1.01
C THR A 151 2.12 6.45 -0.11
N LEU A 152 1.81 6.77 -1.37
CA LEU A 152 2.50 6.39 -2.60
C LEU A 152 2.47 4.92 -2.97
N VAL A 153 2.68 4.02 -2.00
CA VAL A 153 2.88 2.60 -2.22
C VAL A 153 2.14 1.75 -1.20
N HIS A 154 1.73 0.56 -1.63
CA HIS A 154 1.28 -0.57 -0.81
C HIS A 154 2.31 -1.70 -0.89
N ARG A 155 2.50 -2.41 0.22
CA ARG A 155 3.37 -3.58 0.32
C ARG A 155 2.73 -4.60 1.26
N SER A 156 3.02 -5.87 1.02
CA SER A 156 2.53 -6.97 1.83
C SER A 156 3.23 -6.98 3.19
N ASP A 157 2.52 -7.38 4.25
CA ASP A 157 3.05 -7.34 5.62
C ASP A 157 3.70 -8.65 6.07
N SER A 158 3.40 -9.76 5.39
CA SER A 158 4.00 -11.07 5.62
C SER A 158 4.16 -11.84 4.31
N ALA A 159 4.79 -13.02 4.36
CA ALA A 159 4.89 -13.90 3.20
C ALA A 159 3.51 -14.46 2.80
N GLU A 160 2.69 -14.83 3.77
CA GLU A 160 1.33 -15.35 3.56
C GLU A 160 0.42 -14.29 2.92
N GLU A 161 0.51 -13.04 3.39
CA GLU A 161 -0.20 -11.91 2.78
C GLU A 161 0.30 -11.63 1.37
N ALA A 162 1.61 -11.75 1.12
CA ALA A 162 2.17 -11.59 -0.21
C ALA A 162 1.63 -12.64 -1.17
N GLU A 163 1.58 -13.92 -0.77
CA GLU A 163 1.00 -14.99 -1.59
C GLU A 163 -0.48 -14.73 -1.92
N ARG A 164 -1.28 -14.33 -0.92
CA ARG A 164 -2.69 -13.98 -1.13
C ARG A 164 -2.83 -12.82 -2.11
N GLU A 165 -2.10 -11.72 -1.89
CA GLU A 165 -2.16 -10.54 -2.74
C GLU A 165 -1.69 -10.84 -4.17
N ILE A 166 -0.63 -11.63 -4.34
CA ILE A 166 -0.15 -12.05 -5.65
C ILE A 166 -1.24 -12.84 -6.36
N LYS A 167 -1.85 -13.83 -5.70
CA LYS A 167 -2.94 -14.61 -6.28
C LYS A 167 -4.16 -13.75 -6.61
N HIS A 168 -4.55 -12.83 -5.74
CA HIS A 168 -5.66 -11.90 -5.97
C HIS A 168 -5.43 -11.04 -7.22
N TRP A 169 -4.28 -10.39 -7.29
CA TRP A 169 -4.00 -9.45 -8.36
C TRP A 169 -3.66 -10.17 -9.66
N PHE A 170 -2.78 -11.17 -9.65
CA PHE A 170 -2.28 -11.80 -10.88
C PHE A 170 -3.10 -13.03 -11.29
N GLY A 171 -3.83 -13.65 -10.37
CA GLY A 171 -4.56 -14.91 -10.63
C GLY A 171 -3.63 -16.05 -11.02
N ASP A 172 -4.21 -17.19 -11.38
CA ASP A 172 -3.43 -18.38 -11.79
C ASP A 172 -2.86 -18.26 -13.22
N LYS A 173 -3.35 -17.29 -14.00
CA LYS A 173 -3.03 -17.14 -15.44
C LYS A 173 -1.82 -16.27 -15.72
N TYR A 174 -1.42 -15.40 -14.79
CA TYR A 174 -0.19 -14.63 -14.96
C TYR A 174 0.98 -15.54 -14.63
N LYS A 175 1.55 -16.16 -15.67
CA LYS A 175 2.89 -16.72 -15.58
C LYS A 175 3.82 -15.57 -15.20
N TYR A 176 4.48 -15.69 -14.05
CA TYR A 176 5.63 -14.86 -13.69
C TYR A 176 6.52 -14.73 -14.93
N LEU A 177 7.03 -13.52 -15.20
CA LEU A 177 8.12 -13.30 -16.17
C LEU A 177 9.08 -14.46 -15.97
N GLY A 178 9.27 -15.29 -17.01
CA GLY A 178 9.67 -16.70 -16.89
C GLY A 178 10.95 -16.97 -16.10
N GLU A 179 11.45 -18.20 -16.12
CA GLU A 179 12.70 -18.52 -15.40
C GLU A 179 13.88 -17.72 -15.97
N TYR A 180 14.22 -16.63 -15.30
CA TYR A 180 15.39 -15.81 -15.60
C TYR A 180 16.14 -15.47 -14.32
N SER A 181 17.46 -15.39 -14.45
CA SER A 181 18.37 -14.99 -13.39
C SER A 181 18.86 -13.57 -13.68
N ARG A 182 18.96 -12.73 -12.64
CA ARG A 182 19.71 -11.49 -12.81
C ARG A 182 21.19 -11.80 -12.97
N VAL A 183 21.89 -10.99 -13.77
CA VAL A 183 23.35 -11.14 -13.99
C VAL A 183 24.17 -10.93 -12.72
N ASP A 184 23.63 -10.21 -11.75
CA ASP A 184 24.24 -9.93 -10.44
C ASP A 184 23.58 -10.74 -9.31
N TYR A 185 22.81 -11.77 -9.65
CA TYR A 185 22.29 -12.71 -8.65
C TYR A 185 23.41 -13.65 -8.21
N ILE A 186 23.90 -13.47 -6.99
CA ILE A 186 25.13 -14.11 -6.49
C ILE A 186 24.88 -15.40 -5.66
N GLY A 187 23.68 -15.99 -5.66
CA GLY A 187 23.36 -17.07 -4.71
C GLY A 187 22.57 -18.24 -5.26
N SER A 188 23.26 -19.34 -5.59
CA SER A 188 22.72 -20.69 -5.42
C SER A 188 22.45 -20.94 -3.93
N PHE A 189 21.24 -21.39 -3.59
CA PHE A 189 20.85 -21.80 -2.23
C PHE A 189 21.54 -23.10 -1.81
#